data_AF-A0A2S7KT77-F1
#
_entry.id   AF-A0A2S7KT77-F1
#
_cell.length_a   1.000
_cell.length_b   1.000
_cell.length_c   1.000
_cell.angle_alpha   90.00
_cell.angle_beta   90.00
_cell.angle_gamma   90.00
#
_symmetry.space_group_name_H-M   'P 1'
#
loop_
_entity.id
_entity.type
_entity.pdbx_description
1 polymer ?
#
loop_
_entity_poly.entity_id
_entity_poly.type
_entity_poly.pdbx_seq_one_letter_code
_entity_poly.pdbx_strand_id
1 'polypeptide(L)'
;MWIDKIFNHHSDHEFSQLALEIFRYQFEQVAAYNQFCQLVGKTPGSVEHLDEIPFIPIELFKDFAITDEPSSTQMVFSSSGTTGSITSKHFVRDLEIYQLSADLAFRNLVGEPEKIAILALLPAYLERNGSSLIYMVDRLMRQSNHPESGFYLDDLSGLANKLRELDASGQPTLLIGVSFALLDLLDDGPFKLKNTVVMETGGMKGRRKEMVRAELHHELSSGFGVDKIWSEYGMTELLSQAYSKGDGIFCCPPWMKVMTRDPEDPFSWVQGPTGGINVIDLANVHSCSFIATQDLGRVKEDGAFEVLGRFDQSDIRGCNLMVI
;
A
#
# COMPACT_ATOMS: atom_id res chain seq x y z
N MET A 1 -4.52 -12.97 20.48
CA MET A 1 -3.48 -12.29 21.31
C MET A 1 -2.52 -11.44 20.45
N TRP A 2 -2.53 -11.53 19.11
CA TRP A 2 -1.71 -10.65 18.25
C TRP A 2 -2.24 -9.22 18.12
N ILE A 3 -3.56 -9.04 18.00
CA ILE A 3 -4.20 -7.72 17.86
C ILE A 3 -3.67 -6.72 18.90
N ASP A 4 -3.74 -7.06 20.19
CA ASP A 4 -3.28 -6.15 21.26
C ASP A 4 -1.79 -5.82 21.15
N LYS A 5 -0.95 -6.79 20.76
CA LYS A 5 0.49 -6.57 20.58
C LYS A 5 0.78 -5.65 19.39
N ILE A 6 0.11 -5.88 18.26
CA ILE A 6 0.35 -5.17 16.99
C ILE A 6 -0.10 -3.72 17.07
N PHE A 7 -1.21 -3.43 17.76
CA PHE A 7 -1.82 -2.10 17.73
C PHE A 7 -1.57 -1.25 18.99
N ASN A 8 -0.95 -1.80 20.04
CA ASN A 8 -0.66 -1.07 21.29
C ASN A 8 0.84 -1.01 21.66
N HIS A 9 1.75 -0.97 20.69
CA HIS A 9 3.14 -0.58 20.95
C HIS A 9 3.35 0.92 20.72
N HIS A 10 4.29 1.53 21.45
CA HIS A 10 4.44 2.98 21.53
C HIS A 10 5.87 3.46 21.25
N SER A 11 6.80 2.57 20.91
CA SER A 11 8.19 2.92 20.64
C SER A 11 8.84 2.06 19.55
N ASP A 12 9.91 2.58 18.94
CA ASP A 12 10.74 1.85 17.98
C ASP A 12 11.36 0.58 18.60
N HIS A 13 11.66 0.61 19.89
CA HIS A 13 12.20 -0.56 20.60
C HIS A 13 11.15 -1.66 20.72
N GLU A 14 9.92 -1.33 21.13
CA GLU A 14 8.81 -2.29 21.20
C GLU A 14 8.44 -2.83 19.83
N PHE A 15 8.42 -1.98 18.79
CA PHE A 15 8.25 -2.42 17.41
C PHE A 15 9.30 -3.47 17.03
N SER A 16 10.58 -3.19 17.34
CA SER A 16 11.68 -4.07 16.98
C SER A 16 11.61 -5.42 17.70
N GLN A 17 11.25 -5.41 18.99
CA GLN A 17 11.05 -6.63 19.77
C GLN A 17 9.87 -7.46 19.23
N LEU A 18 8.75 -6.80 18.90
CA LEU A 18 7.58 -7.48 18.34
C LEU A 18 7.87 -8.05 16.95
N ALA A 19 8.59 -7.32 16.10
CA ALA A 19 9.01 -7.81 14.80
C ALA A 19 9.90 -9.08 14.93
N LEU A 20 10.85 -9.10 15.88
CA LEU A 20 11.65 -10.30 16.14
C LEU A 20 10.81 -11.45 16.72
N GLU A 21 9.82 -11.17 17.56
CA GLU A 21 8.86 -12.18 18.04
C GLU A 21 8.06 -12.78 16.89
N ILE A 22 7.53 -11.92 16.00
CA ILE A 22 6.77 -12.33 14.81
C ILE A 22 7.66 -13.11 13.83
N PHE A 23 8.92 -12.72 13.65
CA PHE A 23 9.88 -13.48 12.85
C PHE A 23 10.02 -14.92 13.34
N ARG A 24 10.18 -15.12 14.66
CA ARG A 24 10.28 -16.46 15.25
C ARG A 24 8.99 -17.26 15.04
N TYR A 25 7.84 -16.63 15.26
CA TYR A 25 6.54 -17.25 15.00
C TYR A 25 6.38 -17.67 13.54
N GLN A 26 6.63 -16.76 12.60
CA GLN A 26 6.48 -17.04 11.16
C GLN A 26 7.50 -18.05 10.67
N PHE A 27 8.72 -18.04 11.20
CA PHE A 27 9.71 -19.08 10.92
C PHE A 27 9.22 -20.47 11.35
N GLU A 28 8.51 -20.60 12.47
CA GLU A 28 8.00 -21.88 12.94
C GLU A 28 6.71 -22.32 12.25
N GLN A 29 5.80 -21.38 11.98
CA GLN A 29 4.43 -21.69 11.58
C GLN A 29 4.17 -21.54 10.07
N VAL A 30 4.90 -20.67 9.37
CA VAL A 30 4.66 -20.37 7.95
C VAL A 30 5.65 -21.17 7.11
N ALA A 31 5.23 -22.33 6.60
CA ALA A 31 6.10 -23.29 5.92
C ALA A 31 6.91 -22.67 4.74
N ALA A 32 6.28 -21.83 3.93
CA ALA A 32 6.95 -21.15 2.82
C ALA A 32 8.05 -20.18 3.31
N TYR A 33 7.79 -19.45 4.39
CA TYR A 33 8.76 -18.53 4.98
C TYR A 33 9.89 -19.28 5.69
N ASN A 34 9.58 -20.36 6.41
CA ASN A 34 10.57 -21.27 7.00
C ASN A 34 11.55 -21.79 5.93
N GLN A 35 11.02 -22.32 4.82
CA GLN A 35 11.83 -22.86 3.73
C GLN A 35 12.72 -21.76 3.12
N PHE A 36 12.17 -20.58 2.88
CA PHE A 36 12.96 -19.44 2.40
C PHE A 36 14.10 -19.09 3.37
N CYS A 37 13.81 -18.95 4.67
CA CYS A 37 14.79 -18.65 5.71
C CYS A 37 15.91 -19.70 5.77
N GLN A 38 15.57 -20.99 5.69
CA GLN A 38 16.55 -22.07 5.66
C GLN A 38 17.47 -21.99 4.43
N LEU A 39 16.91 -21.71 3.24
CA LEU A 39 17.68 -21.59 2.01
C LEU A 39 18.69 -20.44 2.04
N VAL A 40 18.36 -19.35 2.74
CA VAL A 40 19.24 -18.18 2.91
C VAL A 40 20.09 -18.24 4.18
N GLY A 41 20.04 -19.35 4.92
CA GLY A 41 20.87 -19.57 6.11
C GLY A 41 20.51 -18.70 7.31
N LYS A 42 19.27 -18.21 7.40
CA LYS A 42 18.79 -17.37 8.52
C LYS A 42 17.84 -18.17 9.41
N THR A 43 18.09 -18.17 10.71
CA THR A 43 17.29 -18.89 11.72
C THR A 43 17.00 -17.98 12.92
N PRO A 44 16.03 -18.32 13.79
CA PRO A 44 15.78 -17.59 15.04
C PRO A 44 17.02 -17.33 15.91
N GLY A 45 18.03 -18.20 15.86
CA GLY A 45 19.26 -18.04 16.63
C GLY A 45 20.34 -17.18 15.97
N SER A 46 20.14 -16.75 14.71
CA SER A 46 21.10 -15.95 13.94
C SER A 46 20.58 -14.57 13.55
N VAL A 47 19.47 -14.14 14.15
CA VAL A 47 18.77 -12.89 13.85
C VAL A 47 18.46 -12.20 15.18
N GLU A 48 19.21 -11.15 15.47
CA GLU A 48 19.09 -10.33 16.69
C GLU A 48 18.58 -8.92 16.35
N HIS A 49 18.69 -8.49 15.10
CA HIS A 49 18.31 -7.17 14.63
C HIS A 49 17.39 -7.21 13.39
N LEU A 50 16.66 -6.12 13.14
CA LEU A 50 15.66 -6.05 12.06
C LEU A 50 16.29 -6.20 10.66
N ASP A 51 17.49 -5.65 10.50
CA ASP A 51 18.29 -5.75 9.29
C ASP A 51 18.86 -7.16 9.06
N GLU A 52 18.72 -8.08 10.01
CA GLU A 52 19.13 -9.47 9.81
C GLU A 52 17.98 -10.38 9.40
N ILE A 53 16.73 -9.90 9.50
CA ILE A 53 15.54 -10.65 9.13
C ILE A 53 15.53 -10.84 7.60
N PRO A 54 15.33 -12.08 7.09
CA PRO A 54 15.22 -12.30 5.65
C PRO A 54 13.84 -11.85 5.13
N PHE A 55 13.84 -10.97 4.12
CA PHE A 55 12.63 -10.46 3.48
C PHE A 55 12.28 -11.33 2.26
N ILE A 56 11.06 -11.86 2.23
CA ILE A 56 10.63 -12.73 1.14
C ILE A 56 10.37 -11.89 -0.12
N PRO A 57 10.87 -12.29 -1.31
CA PRO A 57 10.52 -11.62 -2.56
C PRO A 57 9.01 -11.65 -2.78
N ILE A 58 8.41 -10.49 -3.02
CA ILE A 58 6.96 -10.34 -3.16
C ILE A 58 6.36 -11.24 -4.26
N GLU A 59 7.15 -11.60 -5.27
CA GLU A 59 6.71 -12.47 -6.36
C GLU A 59 6.36 -13.89 -5.91
N LEU A 60 6.90 -14.35 -4.77
CA LEU A 60 6.61 -15.68 -4.24
C LEU A 60 5.14 -15.84 -3.81
N PHE A 61 4.40 -14.75 -3.61
CA PHE A 61 2.94 -14.78 -3.41
C PHE A 61 2.17 -15.26 -4.66
N LYS A 62 2.79 -15.34 -5.84
CA LYS A 62 2.19 -15.92 -7.06
C LYS A 62 2.23 -17.45 -7.03
N ASP A 63 3.29 -18.00 -6.45
CA ASP A 63 3.64 -19.41 -6.56
C ASP A 63 3.32 -20.19 -5.28
N PHE A 64 3.30 -19.52 -4.13
CA PHE A 64 3.15 -20.15 -2.82
C PHE A 64 2.00 -19.54 -2.01
N ALA A 65 1.29 -20.41 -1.28
CA ALA A 65 0.36 -19.97 -0.24
C ALA A 65 1.15 -19.60 1.02
N ILE A 66 1.48 -18.31 1.16
CA ILE A 66 2.24 -17.78 2.30
C ILE A 66 1.26 -17.47 3.44
N THR A 67 1.00 -18.49 4.26
CA THR A 67 0.19 -18.39 5.49
C THR A 67 0.49 -19.55 6.44
N ASP A 68 0.28 -19.36 7.74
CA ASP A 68 0.51 -20.38 8.76
C ASP A 68 -0.52 -21.53 8.75
N GLU A 69 -1.75 -21.27 8.32
CA GLU A 69 -2.82 -22.26 8.32
C GLU A 69 -3.76 -22.07 7.11
N PRO A 70 -3.38 -22.56 5.91
CA PRO A 70 -4.15 -22.33 4.68
C PRO A 70 -5.63 -22.75 4.76
N SER A 71 -5.93 -23.81 5.52
CA SER A 71 -7.31 -24.30 5.72
C SER A 71 -8.19 -23.36 6.53
N SER A 72 -7.61 -22.46 7.31
CA SER A 72 -8.31 -21.50 8.17
C SER A 72 -8.34 -20.09 7.57
N THR A 73 -8.06 -19.97 6.27
CA THR A 73 -8.15 -18.71 5.51
C THR A 73 -9.59 -18.17 5.52
N GLN A 74 -9.79 -16.95 6.01
CA GLN A 74 -11.07 -16.25 5.98
C GLN A 74 -11.30 -15.49 4.67
N MET A 75 -10.22 -14.96 4.07
CA MET A 75 -10.29 -14.19 2.83
C MET A 75 -9.04 -14.43 1.97
N VAL A 76 -9.21 -14.48 0.65
CA VAL A 76 -8.07 -14.49 -0.29
C VAL A 76 -8.12 -13.22 -1.13
N PHE A 77 -7.13 -12.35 -0.95
CA PHE A 77 -6.94 -11.21 -1.84
C PHE A 77 -6.03 -11.58 -3.02
N SER A 78 -6.24 -10.95 -4.17
CA SER A 78 -5.43 -11.18 -5.36
C SER A 78 -5.04 -9.88 -6.05
N SER A 79 -3.83 -9.85 -6.62
CA SER A 79 -3.30 -8.66 -7.28
C SER A 79 -3.89 -8.47 -8.68
N SER A 80 -3.82 -7.24 -9.18
CA SER A 80 -4.26 -6.92 -10.53
C SER A 80 -3.32 -7.53 -11.57
N GLY A 81 -3.76 -8.57 -12.27
CA GLY A 81 -3.02 -9.18 -13.39
C GLY A 81 -3.48 -8.68 -14.76
N THR A 82 -2.60 -8.79 -15.76
CA THR A 82 -2.97 -8.77 -17.18
C THR A 82 -3.48 -10.16 -17.58
N THR A 83 -4.31 -10.22 -18.62
CA THR A 83 -4.83 -11.49 -19.15
C THR A 83 -3.69 -12.48 -19.43
N GLY A 84 -3.73 -13.66 -18.82
CA GLY A 84 -2.72 -14.71 -18.98
C GLY A 84 -1.56 -14.69 -17.96
N SER A 85 -1.49 -13.71 -17.05
CA SER A 85 -0.49 -13.68 -15.98
C SER A 85 -0.98 -14.36 -14.69
N ILE A 86 -0.08 -15.04 -13.98
CA ILE A 86 -0.34 -15.54 -12.63
C ILE A 86 -0.34 -14.35 -11.67
N THR A 87 -1.45 -14.14 -10.98
CA THR A 87 -1.59 -13.08 -9.97
C THR A 87 -1.13 -13.55 -8.61
N SER A 88 -0.64 -12.62 -7.81
CA SER A 88 -0.34 -12.88 -6.41
C SER A 88 -1.61 -13.22 -5.66
N LYS A 89 -1.51 -14.09 -4.65
CA LYS A 89 -2.60 -14.40 -3.73
C LYS A 89 -2.14 -14.23 -2.29
N HIS A 90 -2.88 -13.42 -1.55
CA HIS A 90 -2.66 -13.24 -0.12
C HIS A 90 -3.78 -13.96 0.65
N PHE A 91 -3.41 -15.02 1.35
CA PHE A 91 -4.29 -15.82 2.18
C PHE A 91 -4.38 -15.19 3.57
N VAL A 92 -5.49 -14.51 3.85
CA VAL A 92 -5.74 -13.81 5.11
C VAL A 92 -6.52 -14.72 6.04
N ARG A 93 -5.82 -15.26 7.04
CA ARG A 93 -6.38 -16.10 8.09
C ARG A 93 -7.29 -15.33 9.04
N ASP A 94 -6.86 -14.15 9.48
CA ASP A 94 -7.59 -13.34 10.45
C ASP A 94 -7.93 -11.98 9.82
N LEU A 95 -9.17 -11.86 9.34
CA LEU A 95 -9.64 -10.67 8.66
C LEU A 95 -9.82 -9.49 9.63
N GLU A 96 -10.00 -9.75 10.92
CA GLU A 96 -10.14 -8.72 11.94
C GLU A 96 -8.87 -7.87 12.07
N ILE A 97 -7.69 -8.51 11.96
CA ILE A 97 -6.40 -7.79 11.97
C ILE A 97 -6.31 -6.82 10.79
N TYR A 98 -6.70 -7.26 9.59
CA TYR A 98 -6.71 -6.38 8.41
C TYR A 98 -7.67 -5.20 8.61
N GLN A 99 -8.87 -5.49 9.08
CA GLN A 99 -9.89 -4.49 9.34
C GLN A 99 -9.41 -3.43 10.34
N LEU A 100 -8.84 -3.84 11.47
CA LEU A 100 -8.29 -2.92 12.47
C LEU A 100 -7.10 -2.12 11.94
N SER A 101 -6.20 -2.77 11.18
CA SER A 101 -5.09 -2.09 10.52
C SER A 101 -5.58 -0.97 9.60
N ALA A 102 -6.51 -1.28 8.69
CA ALA A 102 -7.08 -0.30 7.77
C ALA A 102 -7.78 0.85 8.52
N ASP A 103 -8.60 0.53 9.52
CA ASP A 103 -9.37 1.51 10.30
C ASP A 103 -8.45 2.47 11.05
N LEU A 104 -7.47 1.94 11.78
CA LEU A 104 -6.57 2.71 12.61
C LEU A 104 -5.58 3.52 11.74
N ALA A 105 -5.05 2.93 10.65
CA ALA A 105 -4.18 3.66 9.73
C ALA A 105 -4.91 4.84 9.10
N PHE A 106 -6.15 4.64 8.64
CA PHE A 106 -6.95 5.71 8.06
C PHE A 106 -7.26 6.81 9.09
N ARG A 107 -7.68 6.47 10.32
CA ARG A 107 -7.93 7.49 11.36
C ARG A 107 -6.68 8.29 11.71
N ASN A 108 -5.54 7.61 11.86
CA ASN A 108 -4.29 8.23 12.26
C ASN A 108 -3.70 9.13 11.18
N LEU A 109 -3.80 8.71 9.91
CA LEU A 109 -3.08 9.36 8.81
C LEU A 109 -4.00 10.21 7.92
N VAL A 110 -5.29 9.92 7.86
CA VAL A 110 -6.28 10.63 7.03
C VAL A 110 -7.27 11.41 7.87
N GLY A 111 -8.02 10.75 8.75
CA GLY A 111 -9.00 11.35 9.64
C GLY A 111 -10.21 10.46 9.93
N GLU A 112 -11.24 11.02 10.56
CA GLU A 112 -12.44 10.26 10.97
C GLU A 112 -13.35 9.95 9.77
N PRO A 113 -13.53 8.68 9.37
CA PRO A 113 -14.35 8.32 8.21
C PRO A 113 -15.82 8.76 8.37
N GLU A 114 -16.37 8.76 9.59
CA GLU A 114 -17.77 9.16 9.90
C GLU A 114 -18.11 10.59 9.48
N LYS A 115 -17.09 11.43 9.25
CA LYS A 115 -17.27 12.85 8.88
C LYS A 115 -17.11 13.08 7.38
N ILE A 116 -16.76 12.05 6.61
CA ILE A 116 -16.28 12.17 5.24
C ILE A 116 -17.25 11.46 4.30
N ALA A 117 -17.66 12.12 3.21
CA ALA A 117 -18.28 11.44 2.08
C ALA A 117 -17.18 10.82 1.21
N ILE A 118 -17.23 9.50 0.97
CA ILE A 118 -16.18 8.78 0.25
C ILE A 118 -16.69 8.41 -1.14
N LEU A 119 -16.08 8.98 -2.17
CA LEU A 119 -16.39 8.68 -3.57
C LEU A 119 -15.20 7.93 -4.16
N ALA A 120 -15.41 6.70 -4.62
CA ALA A 120 -14.34 5.83 -5.10
C ALA A 120 -14.43 5.57 -6.60
N LEU A 121 -13.51 6.14 -7.38
CA LEU A 121 -13.40 5.95 -8.82
C LEU A 121 -12.44 4.79 -9.15
N LEU A 122 -12.95 3.57 -9.10
CA LEU A 122 -12.17 2.31 -9.17
C LEU A 122 -12.70 1.34 -10.24
N PRO A 123 -12.79 1.75 -11.53
CA PRO A 123 -13.51 1.01 -12.57
C PRO A 123 -12.97 -0.39 -12.87
N ALA A 124 -11.66 -0.62 -12.72
CA ALA A 124 -11.04 -1.92 -13.03
C ALA A 124 -11.15 -2.96 -11.89
N TYR A 125 -11.77 -2.59 -10.77
CA TYR A 125 -11.72 -3.38 -9.54
C TYR A 125 -13.07 -3.91 -9.08
N LEU A 126 -14.18 -3.28 -9.44
CA LEU A 126 -15.52 -3.70 -9.00
C LEU A 126 -16.01 -4.99 -9.66
N GLU A 127 -15.52 -5.30 -10.86
CA GLU A 127 -15.78 -6.58 -11.53
C GLU A 127 -14.90 -7.73 -10.99
N ARG A 128 -13.97 -7.43 -10.07
CA ARG A 128 -13.00 -8.40 -9.54
C ARG A 128 -13.29 -8.74 -8.08
N ASN A 129 -13.61 -10.01 -7.84
CA ASN A 129 -13.63 -10.56 -6.50
C ASN A 129 -12.20 -10.63 -5.94
N GLY A 130 -12.01 -10.25 -4.68
CA GLY A 130 -10.73 -10.40 -3.97
C GLY A 130 -9.76 -9.22 -4.11
N SER A 131 -10.22 -8.00 -4.40
CA SER A 131 -9.36 -6.82 -4.25
C SER A 131 -9.31 -6.34 -2.80
N SER A 132 -8.11 -6.27 -2.21
CA SER A 132 -7.90 -5.70 -0.87
C SER A 132 -8.27 -4.22 -0.82
N LEU A 133 -7.95 -3.45 -1.88
CA LEU A 133 -8.33 -2.04 -2.02
C LEU A 133 -9.85 -1.83 -2.00
N ILE A 134 -10.60 -2.59 -2.82
CA ILE A 134 -12.08 -2.49 -2.81
C ILE A 134 -12.63 -2.85 -1.44
N TYR A 135 -12.11 -3.91 -0.83
CA TYR A 135 -12.52 -4.32 0.52
C TYR A 135 -12.31 -3.20 1.54
N MET A 136 -11.13 -2.57 1.54
CA MET A 136 -10.80 -1.46 2.43
C MET A 136 -11.74 -0.27 2.20
N VAL A 137 -11.92 0.14 0.95
CA VAL A 137 -12.73 1.31 0.62
C VAL A 137 -14.21 1.08 0.95
N ASP A 138 -14.75 -0.12 0.67
CA ASP A 138 -16.12 -0.51 1.03
C ASP A 138 -16.32 -0.47 2.56
N ARG A 139 -15.31 -0.94 3.33
CA ARG A 139 -15.33 -0.83 4.79
C ARG A 139 -15.34 0.62 5.26
N LEU A 140 -14.48 1.48 4.71
CA LEU A 140 -14.43 2.90 5.05
C LEU A 140 -15.76 3.61 4.70
N MET A 141 -16.39 3.26 3.57
CA MET A 141 -17.71 3.79 3.20
C MET A 141 -18.79 3.37 4.20
N ARG A 142 -18.79 2.11 4.66
CA ARG A 142 -19.73 1.65 5.70
C ARG A 142 -19.54 2.39 7.02
N GLN A 143 -18.30 2.70 7.39
CA GLN A 143 -18.01 3.48 8.60
C GLN A 143 -18.41 4.95 8.45
N SER A 144 -18.12 5.53 7.29
CA SER A 144 -18.59 6.86 6.91
C SER A 144 -20.11 6.98 7.08
N ASN A 145 -20.86 5.94 6.68
CA ASN A 145 -22.32 5.89 6.73
C ASN A 145 -22.98 7.12 6.06
N HIS A 146 -22.23 7.83 5.22
CA HIS A 146 -22.72 8.98 4.49
C HIS A 146 -23.51 8.50 3.26
N PRO A 147 -24.75 8.96 3.05
CA PRO A 147 -25.63 8.42 2.01
C PRO A 147 -25.10 8.66 0.58
N GLU A 148 -24.26 9.69 0.42
CA GLU A 148 -23.64 10.02 -0.86
C GLU A 148 -22.32 9.27 -1.12
N SER A 149 -21.84 8.45 -0.17
CA SER A 149 -20.65 7.62 -0.40
C SER A 149 -20.95 6.53 -1.42
N GLY A 150 -20.02 6.26 -2.34
CA GLY A 150 -20.27 5.29 -3.39
C GLY A 150 -19.09 4.99 -4.29
N PHE A 151 -19.20 3.85 -4.98
CA PHE A 151 -18.27 3.42 -6.01
C PHE A 151 -18.74 3.89 -7.39
N TYR A 152 -17.78 4.35 -8.19
CA TYR A 152 -17.98 4.85 -9.55
C TYR A 152 -17.13 4.03 -10.53
N LEU A 153 -17.79 3.62 -11.61
CA LEU A 153 -17.21 2.85 -12.72
C LEU A 153 -17.08 3.75 -13.94
N ASP A 154 -18.20 3.99 -14.62
CA ASP A 154 -18.23 4.67 -15.91
C ASP A 154 -19.01 6.00 -15.88
N ASP A 155 -19.74 6.28 -14.80
CA ASP A 155 -20.53 7.51 -14.63
C ASP A 155 -19.67 8.67 -14.11
N LEU A 156 -18.74 9.13 -14.96
CA LEU A 156 -17.85 10.26 -14.64
C LEU A 156 -18.62 11.57 -14.50
N SER A 157 -19.60 11.83 -15.38
CA SER A 157 -20.39 13.06 -15.29
C SER A 157 -21.23 13.11 -14.02
N GLY A 158 -21.82 11.98 -13.59
CA GLY A 158 -22.53 11.86 -12.32
C GLY A 158 -21.61 12.09 -11.12
N LEU A 159 -20.41 11.49 -11.13
CA LEU A 159 -19.38 11.74 -10.12
C LEU A 159 -18.96 13.21 -10.07
N ALA A 160 -18.71 13.83 -11.21
CA ALA A 160 -18.32 15.23 -11.31
C ALA A 160 -19.38 16.17 -10.73
N ASN A 161 -20.66 15.90 -10.99
CA ASN A 161 -21.77 16.65 -10.40
C ASN A 161 -21.83 16.45 -8.89
N LYS A 162 -21.70 15.20 -8.42
CA LYS A 162 -21.71 14.88 -6.99
C LYS A 162 -20.58 15.58 -6.23
N LEU A 163 -19.37 15.58 -6.78
CA LEU A 163 -18.22 16.29 -6.23
C LEU A 163 -18.49 17.78 -6.07
N ARG A 164 -19.07 18.43 -7.08
CA ARG A 164 -19.41 19.87 -7.03
C ARG A 164 -20.49 20.16 -5.99
N GLU A 165 -21.51 19.31 -5.89
CA GLU A 165 -22.58 19.43 -4.88
C GLU A 165 -22.02 19.34 -3.46
N LEU A 166 -21.25 18.30 -3.16
CA LEU A 166 -20.66 18.07 -1.85
C LEU A 166 -19.68 19.19 -1.48
N ASP A 167 -18.81 19.58 -2.41
CA ASP A 167 -17.83 20.64 -2.18
C ASP A 167 -18.52 22.00 -1.91
N ALA A 168 -19.54 22.35 -2.68
CA ALA A 168 -20.32 23.57 -2.48
C ALA A 168 -21.10 23.58 -1.15
N SER A 169 -21.49 22.40 -0.66
CA SER A 169 -22.16 22.25 0.64
C SER A 169 -21.20 22.34 1.83
N GLY A 170 -19.89 22.31 1.60
CA GLY A 170 -18.87 22.29 2.65
C GLY A 170 -18.65 20.91 3.27
N GLN A 171 -19.19 19.85 2.68
CA GLN A 171 -19.06 18.48 3.17
C GLN A 171 -17.62 17.99 2.94
N PRO A 172 -16.88 17.60 4.00
CA PRO A 172 -15.60 16.93 3.84
C PRO A 172 -15.76 15.70 2.95
N THR A 173 -15.00 15.66 1.85
CA THR A 173 -15.13 14.62 0.82
C THR A 173 -13.76 14.01 0.54
N LEU A 174 -13.72 12.69 0.38
CA LEU A 174 -12.56 11.96 -0.13
C LEU A 174 -12.91 11.40 -1.50
N LEU A 175 -12.27 11.93 -2.54
CA LEU A 175 -12.24 11.30 -3.85
C LEU A 175 -11.02 10.37 -3.90
N ILE A 176 -11.24 9.06 -3.86
CA ILE A 176 -10.17 8.07 -4.00
C ILE A 176 -10.26 7.40 -5.37
N GLY A 177 -9.16 7.31 -6.11
CA GLY A 177 -9.21 6.75 -7.45
C GLY A 177 -7.87 6.32 -8.00
N VAL A 178 -7.94 5.51 -9.05
CA VAL A 178 -6.76 5.12 -9.83
C VAL A 178 -6.37 6.22 -10.81
N SER A 179 -5.06 6.36 -11.06
CA SER A 179 -4.47 7.53 -11.72
C SER A 179 -5.14 7.88 -13.06
N PHE A 180 -5.35 6.89 -13.94
CA PHE A 180 -5.93 7.15 -15.27
C PHE A 180 -7.40 7.59 -15.19
N ALA A 181 -8.17 7.03 -14.26
CA ALA A 181 -9.59 7.35 -14.13
C ALA A 181 -9.77 8.75 -13.53
N LEU A 182 -8.89 9.15 -12.60
CA LEU A 182 -8.85 10.52 -12.09
C LEU A 182 -8.53 11.53 -13.20
N LEU A 183 -7.62 11.19 -14.13
CA LEU A 183 -7.36 12.02 -15.32
C LEU A 183 -8.57 12.06 -16.25
N ASP A 184 -9.21 10.92 -16.52
CA ASP A 184 -10.42 10.87 -17.36
C ASP A 184 -11.56 11.72 -16.77
N LEU A 185 -11.69 11.78 -15.43
CA LEU A 185 -12.68 12.62 -14.76
C LEU A 185 -12.48 14.12 -15.00
N LEU A 186 -11.25 14.57 -15.29
CA LEU A 186 -10.98 15.97 -15.61
C LEU A 186 -11.56 16.39 -16.98
N ASP A 187 -11.89 15.43 -17.85
CA ASP A 187 -12.52 15.72 -19.14
C ASP A 187 -13.96 16.26 -18.98
N ASP A 188 -14.62 16.01 -17.84
CA ASP A 188 -15.91 16.63 -17.44
C ASP A 188 -15.76 18.10 -16.96
N GLY A 189 -14.56 18.68 -17.12
CA GLY A 189 -14.24 20.08 -16.91
C GLY A 189 -13.53 20.37 -15.58
N PRO A 190 -12.81 21.50 -15.50
CA PRO A 190 -11.98 21.82 -14.33
C PRO A 190 -12.83 22.02 -13.07
N PHE A 191 -12.29 21.57 -11.94
CA PHE A 191 -12.87 21.77 -10.62
C PHE A 191 -12.12 22.87 -9.86
N LYS A 192 -12.72 23.36 -8.78
CA LYS A 192 -12.11 24.29 -7.81
C LYS A 192 -12.48 23.86 -6.40
N LEU A 193 -12.09 22.63 -6.06
CA LEU A 193 -12.50 21.99 -4.81
C LEU A 193 -11.78 22.61 -3.61
N LYS A 194 -12.51 22.80 -2.51
CA LYS A 194 -11.99 23.37 -1.25
C LYS A 194 -12.19 22.42 -0.06
N ASN A 195 -13.18 21.54 -0.13
CA ASN A 195 -13.60 20.63 0.92
C ASN A 195 -13.35 19.16 0.54
N THR A 196 -12.65 18.92 -0.56
CA THR A 196 -12.34 17.58 -1.09
C THR A 196 -10.86 17.29 -1.03
N VAL A 197 -10.51 16.15 -0.43
CA VAL A 197 -9.20 15.51 -0.59
C VAL A 197 -9.28 14.60 -1.80
N VAL A 198 -8.34 14.75 -2.73
CA VAL A 198 -8.17 13.83 -3.87
C VAL A 198 -6.99 12.91 -3.55
N MET A 199 -7.24 11.60 -3.54
CA MET A 199 -6.29 10.56 -3.21
C MET A 199 -6.10 9.59 -4.38
N GLU A 200 -4.86 9.45 -4.80
CA GLU A 200 -4.42 8.55 -5.86
C GLU A 200 -3.88 7.25 -5.27
N THR A 201 -4.26 6.10 -5.86
CA THR A 201 -3.87 4.76 -5.35
C THR A 201 -3.06 3.93 -6.35
N GLY A 202 -2.47 4.57 -7.36
CA GLY A 202 -1.76 3.93 -8.47
C GLY A 202 -2.66 3.58 -9.65
N GLY A 203 -2.18 2.68 -10.52
CA GLY A 203 -2.99 2.06 -11.58
C GLY A 203 -2.72 2.51 -13.02
N MET A 204 -1.62 3.20 -13.32
CA MET A 204 -1.27 3.61 -14.69
C MET A 204 -0.90 2.47 -15.66
N LYS A 205 -0.80 1.22 -15.21
CA LYS A 205 -0.28 0.12 -16.06
C LYS A 205 -1.20 -0.18 -17.24
N GLY A 206 -0.66 -0.02 -18.45
CA GLY A 206 -1.31 -0.42 -19.71
C GLY A 206 -2.40 0.54 -20.21
N ARG A 207 -2.58 1.70 -19.59
CA ARG A 207 -3.54 2.74 -20.03
C ARG A 207 -2.86 4.12 -19.98
N ARG A 208 -2.94 4.86 -21.10
CA ARG A 208 -2.26 6.16 -21.36
C ARG A 208 -0.72 6.10 -21.40
N LYS A 209 -0.08 7.25 -21.68
CA LYS A 209 1.38 7.44 -21.61
C LYS A 209 1.81 7.31 -20.15
N GLU A 210 2.92 6.61 -19.90
CA GLU A 210 3.49 6.50 -18.56
C GLU A 210 4.01 7.88 -18.12
N MET A 211 3.44 8.41 -17.03
CA MET A 211 3.79 9.72 -16.47
C MET A 211 4.61 9.51 -15.20
N VAL A 212 5.57 10.40 -14.95
CA VAL A 212 6.21 10.45 -13.64
C VAL A 212 5.20 10.99 -12.61
N ARG A 213 5.25 10.51 -11.36
CA ARG A 213 4.26 10.89 -10.32
C ARG A 213 4.14 12.42 -10.16
N ALA A 214 5.24 13.14 -10.23
CA ALA A 214 5.23 14.60 -10.11
C ALA A 214 4.42 15.29 -11.23
N GLU A 215 4.49 14.77 -12.46
CA GLU A 215 3.73 15.26 -13.61
C GLU A 215 2.24 14.95 -13.43
N LEU A 216 1.92 13.70 -13.04
CA LEU A 216 0.57 13.28 -12.73
C LEU A 216 -0.06 14.15 -11.64
N HIS A 217 0.62 14.34 -10.51
CA HIS A 217 0.12 15.15 -9.40
C HIS A 217 -0.07 16.61 -9.80
N HIS A 218 0.81 17.16 -10.65
CA HIS A 218 0.65 18.52 -11.15
C HIS A 218 -0.63 18.68 -12.00
N GLU A 219 -0.85 17.75 -12.94
CA GLU A 219 -2.05 17.76 -13.79
C GLU A 219 -3.32 17.60 -12.96
N LEU A 220 -3.34 16.63 -12.03
CA LEU A 220 -4.46 16.39 -11.13
C LEU A 220 -4.72 17.57 -10.18
N SER A 221 -3.68 18.13 -9.52
CA SER A 221 -3.83 19.31 -8.66
C SER A 221 -4.41 20.49 -9.44
N SER A 222 -3.90 20.76 -10.64
CA SER A 222 -4.40 21.83 -11.50
C SER A 222 -5.84 21.58 -11.96
N GLY A 223 -6.16 20.35 -12.35
CA GLY A 223 -7.48 19.97 -12.85
C GLY A 223 -8.55 20.00 -11.77
N PHE A 224 -8.24 19.52 -10.56
CA PHE A 224 -9.17 19.54 -9.44
C PHE A 224 -9.20 20.87 -8.68
N GLY A 225 -8.20 21.73 -8.91
CA GLY A 225 -8.05 23.01 -8.23
C GLY A 225 -7.67 22.86 -6.75
N VAL A 226 -6.93 21.80 -6.41
CA VAL A 226 -6.44 21.51 -5.05
C VAL A 226 -4.93 21.72 -4.97
N ASP A 227 -4.42 22.05 -3.79
CA ASP A 227 -2.99 22.30 -3.58
C ASP A 227 -2.16 21.03 -3.82
N LYS A 228 -2.56 19.92 -3.18
CA LYS A 228 -1.84 18.64 -3.24
C LYS A 228 -2.77 17.48 -3.49
N ILE A 229 -2.29 16.54 -4.29
CA ILE A 229 -2.85 15.20 -4.42
C ILE A 229 -2.25 14.32 -3.34
N TRP A 230 -3.12 13.64 -2.61
CA TRP A 230 -2.73 12.64 -1.62
C TRP A 230 -2.48 11.31 -2.34
N SER A 231 -1.71 10.44 -1.71
CA SER A 231 -1.48 9.10 -2.24
C SER A 231 -1.64 8.05 -1.17
N GLU A 232 -2.08 6.86 -1.57
CA GLU A 232 -2.03 5.65 -0.77
C GLU A 232 -0.95 4.72 -1.36
N TYR A 233 -0.16 4.12 -0.49
CA TYR A 233 0.81 3.08 -0.85
C TYR A 233 0.45 1.79 -0.12
N GLY A 234 0.09 0.81 -0.92
CA GLY A 234 -0.29 -0.52 -0.50
C GLY A 234 -0.20 -1.51 -1.65
N MET A 235 -0.50 -2.76 -1.35
CA MET A 235 -0.52 -3.87 -2.31
C MET A 235 -1.32 -5.02 -1.74
N THR A 236 -1.62 -6.02 -2.57
CA THR A 236 -2.40 -7.20 -2.14
C THR A 236 -1.74 -7.95 -1.00
N GLU A 237 -0.42 -7.99 -1.00
CA GLU A 237 0.44 -8.73 -0.08
C GLU A 237 0.60 -8.03 1.27
N LEU A 238 0.13 -6.78 1.42
CA LEU A 238 0.15 -6.02 2.68
C LEU A 238 -1.24 -5.93 3.29
N LEU A 239 -1.31 -5.89 4.62
CA LEU A 239 -2.51 -5.58 5.38
C LEU A 239 -2.46 -4.18 6.02
N SER A 240 -1.37 -3.44 5.82
CA SER A 240 -1.21 -2.04 6.20
C SER A 240 -1.02 -1.13 4.99
N GLN A 241 -1.48 0.12 5.10
CA GLN A 241 -1.34 1.15 4.09
C GLN A 241 -0.54 2.32 4.64
N ALA A 242 0.39 2.83 3.83
CA ALA A 242 1.05 4.10 4.08
C ALA A 242 0.36 5.21 3.28
N TYR A 243 0.32 6.42 3.82
CA TYR A 243 -0.38 7.54 3.16
C TYR A 243 0.55 8.74 2.99
N SER A 244 0.39 9.43 1.88
CA SER A 244 1.02 10.71 1.59
C SER A 244 -0.04 11.81 1.52
N LYS A 245 0.18 12.93 2.21
CA LYS A 245 -0.67 14.14 2.10
C LYS A 245 -0.21 15.07 0.98
N GLY A 246 0.74 14.62 0.16
CA GLY A 246 1.35 15.39 -0.92
C GLY A 246 2.86 15.24 -0.97
N ASP A 247 3.46 15.83 -2.00
CA ASP A 247 4.90 15.83 -2.29
C ASP A 247 5.54 14.43 -2.45
N GLY A 248 4.73 13.36 -2.54
CA GLY A 248 5.21 11.99 -2.66
C GLY A 248 5.88 11.42 -1.41
N ILE A 249 5.68 12.07 -0.26
CA ILE A 249 6.25 11.65 1.04
C ILE A 249 5.19 10.83 1.79
N PHE A 250 5.46 9.55 2.02
CA PHE A 250 4.58 8.61 2.69
C PHE A 250 4.96 8.43 4.16
N CYS A 251 3.95 8.35 5.00
CA CYS A 251 4.07 7.99 6.40
C CYS A 251 3.43 6.63 6.65
N CYS A 252 4.13 5.77 7.40
CA CYS A 252 3.62 4.48 7.82
C CYS A 252 2.77 4.60 9.11
N PRO A 253 1.77 3.71 9.30
CA PRO A 253 1.19 3.51 10.62
C PRO A 253 2.23 2.90 11.58
N PRO A 254 2.04 2.99 12.91
CA PRO A 254 3.05 2.53 13.88
C PRO A 254 3.48 1.06 13.76
N TRP A 255 2.63 0.19 13.20
CA TRP A 255 2.90 -1.24 13.01
C TRP A 255 3.46 -1.60 11.62
N MET A 256 3.84 -0.60 10.83
CA MET A 256 4.48 -0.76 9.53
C MET A 256 5.79 0.03 9.51
N LYS A 257 6.85 -0.56 8.95
CA LYS A 257 8.14 0.11 8.75
C LYS A 257 8.68 -0.17 7.36
N VAL A 258 9.15 0.88 6.69
CA VAL A 258 9.83 0.77 5.40
C VAL A 258 11.32 0.91 5.60
N MET A 259 12.07 0.05 4.93
CA MET A 259 13.52 0.04 4.92
C MET A 259 14.00 -0.11 3.47
N THR A 260 15.24 0.26 3.18
CA THR A 260 15.83 0.17 1.83
C THR A 260 17.00 -0.79 1.79
N ARG A 261 16.96 -1.74 0.85
CA ARG A 261 18.06 -2.66 0.54
C ARG A 261 18.86 -2.20 -0.66
N ASP A 262 20.10 -2.68 -0.77
CA ASP A 262 20.89 -2.54 -1.98
C ASP A 262 20.16 -3.21 -3.16
N PRO A 263 20.01 -2.51 -4.31
CA PRO A 263 19.46 -3.10 -5.53
C PRO A 263 20.16 -4.38 -6.01
N GLU A 264 21.46 -4.51 -5.74
CA GLU A 264 22.31 -5.61 -6.21
C GLU A 264 22.55 -6.71 -5.15
N ASP A 265 22.39 -6.38 -3.86
CA ASP A 265 22.48 -7.33 -2.75
C ASP A 265 21.23 -7.30 -1.87
N PRO A 266 20.35 -8.32 -1.94
CA PRO A 266 19.09 -8.32 -1.21
C PRO A 266 19.24 -8.40 0.32
N PHE A 267 20.44 -8.70 0.84
CA PHE A 267 20.73 -8.77 2.28
C PHE A 267 21.54 -7.58 2.79
N SER A 268 21.91 -6.65 1.92
CA SER A 268 22.62 -5.44 2.28
C SER A 268 21.63 -4.28 2.46
N TRP A 269 21.74 -3.56 3.57
CA TRP A 269 20.88 -2.42 3.87
C TRP A 269 21.57 -1.12 3.53
N VAL A 270 20.78 -0.19 3.00
CA VAL A 270 21.25 1.15 2.67
C VAL A 270 20.36 2.19 3.34
N GLN A 271 20.97 3.21 3.94
CA GLN A 271 20.26 4.34 4.56
C GLN A 271 20.58 5.63 3.81
N GLY A 272 19.55 6.29 3.27
CA GLY A 272 19.69 7.56 2.54
C GLY A 272 19.79 7.48 1.02
N PRO A 273 20.51 6.54 0.36
CA PRO A 273 20.47 6.44 -1.10
C PRO A 273 19.17 5.78 -1.55
N THR A 274 18.94 5.81 -2.85
CA THR A 274 17.87 5.03 -3.47
C THR A 274 18.18 3.54 -3.34
N GLY A 275 17.21 2.75 -2.88
CA GLY A 275 17.33 1.30 -2.75
C GLY A 275 16.00 0.58 -3.00
N GLY A 276 16.05 -0.74 -3.01
CA GLY A 276 14.84 -1.57 -3.07
C GLY A 276 14.02 -1.45 -1.80
N ILE A 277 12.72 -1.24 -1.91
CA ILE A 277 11.83 -1.12 -0.76
C ILE A 277 11.62 -2.50 -0.13
N ASN A 278 11.92 -2.60 1.15
CA ASN A 278 11.54 -3.67 2.05
C ASN A 278 10.49 -3.14 3.03
N VAL A 279 9.45 -3.94 3.27
CA VAL A 279 8.36 -3.59 4.18
C VAL A 279 8.30 -4.58 5.32
N ILE A 280 8.31 -4.06 6.55
CA ILE A 280 7.90 -4.78 7.75
C ILE A 280 6.45 -4.40 8.03
N ASP A 281 5.51 -5.32 7.88
CA ASP A 281 4.09 -5.15 8.19
C ASP A 281 3.67 -6.12 9.29
N LEU A 282 3.55 -5.65 10.53
CA LEU A 282 3.23 -6.53 11.65
C LEU A 282 1.78 -7.05 11.59
N ALA A 283 0.90 -6.40 10.83
CA ALA A 283 -0.47 -6.90 10.60
C ALA A 283 -0.48 -8.22 9.79
N ASN A 284 0.58 -8.51 9.03
CA ASN A 284 0.76 -9.76 8.29
C ASN A 284 1.19 -10.96 9.16
N VAL A 285 0.96 -10.93 10.48
CA VAL A 285 1.48 -11.95 11.41
C VAL A 285 1.17 -13.40 10.99
N HIS A 286 0.01 -13.65 10.38
CA HIS A 286 -0.42 -14.97 9.91
C HIS A 286 -0.01 -15.32 8.46
N SER A 287 0.65 -14.40 7.75
CA SER A 287 1.24 -14.59 6.41
C SER A 287 2.75 -14.39 6.45
N CYS A 288 3.28 -13.29 5.94
CA CYS A 288 4.67 -12.90 6.11
C CYS A 288 4.76 -11.40 6.32
N SER A 289 5.37 -10.99 7.43
CA SER A 289 5.53 -9.58 7.79
C SER A 289 6.71 -8.93 7.10
N PHE A 290 7.60 -9.70 6.45
CA PHE A 290 8.88 -9.20 5.94
C PHE A 290 8.94 -9.38 4.43
N ILE A 291 8.54 -8.34 3.70
CA ILE A 291 8.34 -8.42 2.25
C ILE A 291 9.36 -7.53 1.51
N ALA A 292 10.11 -8.13 0.59
CA ALA A 292 10.95 -7.41 -0.36
C ALA A 292 10.13 -7.09 -1.61
N THR A 293 9.78 -5.81 -1.79
CA THR A 293 8.99 -5.36 -2.94
C THR A 293 9.85 -5.18 -4.18
N GLN A 294 9.19 -4.96 -5.32
CA GLN A 294 9.82 -4.58 -6.58
C GLN A 294 9.77 -3.05 -6.82
N ASP A 295 9.60 -2.27 -5.76
CA ASP A 295 9.62 -0.81 -5.82
C ASP A 295 10.97 -0.27 -5.37
N LEU A 296 11.40 0.84 -5.98
CA LEU A 296 12.58 1.61 -5.60
C LEU A 296 12.14 2.83 -4.79
N GLY A 297 12.89 3.16 -3.75
CA GLY A 297 12.56 4.29 -2.89
C GLY A 297 13.71 4.79 -2.05
N ARG A 298 13.40 5.78 -1.22
CA ARG A 298 14.30 6.37 -0.24
C ARG A 298 13.57 6.55 1.08
N VAL A 299 14.23 6.19 2.17
CA VAL A 299 13.74 6.40 3.54
C VAL A 299 14.47 7.58 4.18
N LYS A 300 13.72 8.44 4.85
CA LYS A 300 14.20 9.62 5.60
C LYS A 300 14.51 9.23 7.04
N GLU A 301 15.25 10.10 7.74
CA GLU A 301 15.64 9.87 9.15
C GLU A 301 14.44 9.69 10.09
N ASP A 302 13.30 10.32 9.79
CA ASP A 302 12.05 10.22 10.55
C ASP A 302 11.19 8.99 10.19
N GLY A 303 11.68 8.14 9.28
CA GLY A 303 10.97 6.94 8.81
C GLY A 303 9.96 7.19 7.70
N ALA A 304 9.71 8.45 7.31
CA ALA A 304 8.94 8.73 6.10
C ALA A 304 9.71 8.29 4.86
N PHE A 305 9.01 8.00 3.76
CA PHE A 305 9.66 7.48 2.56
C PHE A 305 9.06 8.01 1.27
N GLU A 306 9.84 7.93 0.19
CA GLU A 306 9.45 8.28 -1.16
C GLU A 306 9.52 7.03 -2.05
N VAL A 307 8.51 6.82 -2.88
CA VAL A 307 8.51 5.76 -3.90
C VAL A 307 8.89 6.39 -5.24
N LEU A 308 10.06 6.01 -5.76
CA LEU A 308 10.69 6.62 -6.94
C LEU A 308 10.36 5.88 -8.23
N GLY A 309 9.96 4.62 -8.15
CA GLY A 309 9.63 3.81 -9.31
C GLY A 309 9.62 2.32 -8.99
N ARG A 310 9.72 1.49 -10.02
CA ARG A 310 9.92 0.04 -9.90
C ARG A 310 11.28 -0.33 -10.44
N PHE A 311 11.81 -1.48 -10.00
CA PHE A 311 12.97 -2.07 -10.68
C PHE A 311 12.65 -2.27 -12.16
N ASP A 312 13.47 -1.70 -13.02
CA ASP A 312 13.53 -2.07 -14.44
C ASP A 312 14.70 -3.06 -14.68
N GLN A 313 14.74 -3.71 -15.84
CA GLN A 313 15.84 -4.63 -16.18
C GLN A 313 17.23 -3.97 -16.14
N SER A 314 17.31 -2.64 -16.27
CA SER A 314 18.53 -1.85 -16.14
C SER A 314 18.98 -1.61 -14.70
N ASP A 315 18.07 -1.63 -13.73
CA ASP A 315 18.39 -1.32 -12.33
C ASP A 315 19.05 -2.50 -11.62
N ILE A 316 18.87 -3.72 -12.14
CA ILE A 316 19.53 -4.96 -11.70
C ILE A 316 20.98 -5.04 -12.23
N ARG A 317 21.35 -4.18 -13.19
CA ARG A 317 22.69 -4.13 -13.78
C ARG A 317 23.22 -2.70 -13.66
N GLY A 318 23.77 -2.35 -12.50
CA GLY A 318 24.27 -1.01 -12.14
C GLY A 318 24.67 -0.15 -13.34
N CYS A 319 23.81 0.82 -13.67
CA CYS A 319 24.17 1.86 -14.61
C CYS A 319 25.10 2.86 -13.94
N ASN A 320 26.39 2.51 -13.90
CA ASN A 320 27.45 3.47 -14.15
C ASN A 320 27.24 4.05 -15.57
N LEU A 321 26.38 5.05 -15.71
CA LEU A 321 26.35 5.92 -16.87
C LEU A 321 27.30 7.10 -16.62
N MET A 322 28.61 6.81 -16.59
CA MET A 322 29.56 7.77 -17.14
C MET A 322 29.52 7.58 -18.67
N VAL A 323 28.80 8.48 -19.34
CA VAL A 323 28.94 8.65 -20.78
C VAL A 323 29.67 9.99 -20.98
N ILE A 324 30.87 9.88 -21.57
CA ILE A 324 31.70 10.98 -22.08
C ILE A 324 31.00 11.65 -23.26
#